data_AF-A0A937UK88-F1
#
_entry.id   AF-A0A937UK88-F1
#
_cell.length_a   1.000
_cell.length_b   1.000
_cell.length_c   1.000
_cell.angle_alpha   90.00
_cell.angle_beta   90.00
_cell.angle_gamma   90.00
#
_symmetry.space_group_name_H-M   'P 1'
#
loop_
_entity.id
_entity.type
_entity.pdbx_description
1 polymer ?
#
loop_
_entity_poly.entity_id
_entity_poly.type
_entity_poly.pdbx_seq_one_letter_code
_entity_poly.pdbx_strand_id
1 'polypeptide(L)'
;DERCWEIGIGKGGQVYSICSSFGEAMPPQTPHSQWMDEAWQLTTIYAHLLGRDLPREQRPYGNAFVHQSGIYTREKDIKPFYSPILATSSDAQRRAYSLVSWGQIPQASVNRSGILVYVQYRDLGAGVLEVTYVIYNFENEPMTNLSPWGGVRTSVFPEHVVSNPDGSCRFFTPFNYGADGCRIHFEDTGGWAAATQNAENPHSYAIGVVFGSKLDRKGEHRGKPRYDCGNSRHGTRDYTVQATVINIKDKPFTPHLLRMYFVIGTLDKVAEKANQLVDFAIYEPLDFTEANTPLIALFPRRYGKGQTVLSRQAPARGSAAHVCRVYAYPVKGSLPLFVIKHNPSGQHFITTDPYAECEREPFENPFKPGDPAYKKYEGRTVYRAYKRKTDWVELLGFVMPKAKADTGSFAAVPLSSIPGVSETFRPGEKADATAIMVRK
;
A
#
# COMPACT_ATOMS: atom_id res chain seq x y z
N ASP A 1 3.79 4.25 34.03
CA ASP A 1 4.16 3.08 33.22
C ASP A 1 3.15 2.82 32.12
N GLU A 2 3.24 3.54 31.00
CA GLU A 2 2.42 3.26 29.80
C GLU A 2 2.95 2.02 29.07
N ARG A 3 2.72 0.84 29.64
CA ARG A 3 3.07 -0.45 29.03
C ARG A 3 1.89 -1.09 28.29
N CYS A 4 0.72 -0.45 28.29
CA CYS A 4 -0.49 -0.94 27.63
C CYS A 4 -0.90 0.07 26.56
N TRP A 5 -0.62 -0.27 25.31
CA TRP A 5 -1.18 0.39 24.14
C TRP A 5 -1.82 -0.68 23.25
N GLU A 6 -2.81 -0.27 22.46
CA GLU A 6 -3.51 -1.12 21.51
C GLU A 6 -3.53 -0.44 20.15
N ILE A 7 -3.39 -1.22 19.07
CA ILE A 7 -3.57 -0.73 17.71
C ILE A 7 -4.68 -1.50 16.99
N GLY A 8 -5.50 -0.78 16.25
CA GLY A 8 -6.50 -1.35 15.34
C GLY A 8 -5.98 -1.40 13.92
N ILE A 9 -5.90 -2.60 13.34
CA ILE A 9 -5.56 -2.79 11.92
C ILE A 9 -6.83 -2.97 11.09
N GLY A 10 -6.99 -2.11 10.09
CA GLY A 10 -8.18 -2.01 9.26
C GLY A 10 -8.23 -3.06 8.17
N LYS A 11 -9.38 -3.16 7.50
CA LYS A 11 -9.62 -4.15 6.44
C LYS A 11 -8.82 -3.92 5.15
N GLY A 12 -8.11 -2.79 5.01
CA GLY A 12 -7.13 -2.55 3.94
C GLY A 12 -5.68 -2.66 4.41
N GLY A 13 -5.47 -2.94 5.71
CA GLY A 13 -4.17 -3.03 6.36
C GLY A 13 -3.61 -1.73 6.92
N GLN A 14 -4.36 -0.64 6.90
CA GLN A 14 -4.07 0.65 7.54
C GLN A 14 -4.26 0.58 9.07
N VAL A 15 -3.53 1.36 9.85
CA VAL A 15 -3.79 1.55 11.29
C VAL A 15 -4.89 2.59 11.45
N TYR A 16 -6.00 2.20 12.06
CA TYR A 16 -7.18 3.06 12.23
C TYR A 16 -7.45 3.47 13.67
N SER A 17 -6.77 2.86 14.63
CA SER A 17 -6.89 3.14 16.07
C SER A 17 -5.53 2.96 16.73
N ILE A 18 -5.18 3.87 17.64
CA ILE A 18 -4.03 3.77 18.53
C ILE A 18 -4.49 4.28 19.90
N CYS A 19 -4.67 3.36 20.85
CA CYS A 19 -5.20 3.66 22.17
C CYS A 19 -4.16 3.42 23.26
N SER A 20 -4.06 4.34 24.23
CA SER A 20 -3.34 4.13 25.49
C SER A 20 -3.95 4.97 26.61
N SER A 21 -3.19 5.32 27.64
CA SER A 21 -3.68 6.09 28.79
C SER A 21 -4.08 7.53 28.43
N PHE A 22 -3.62 8.03 27.30
CA PHE A 22 -4.08 9.28 26.68
C PHE A 22 -5.43 9.17 25.93
N GLY A 23 -6.03 7.98 25.82
CA GLY A 23 -7.23 7.73 25.02
C GLY A 23 -6.91 7.33 23.57
N GLU A 24 -7.77 7.70 22.61
CA GLU A 24 -7.62 7.39 21.18
C GLU A 24 -6.85 8.49 20.45
N ALA A 25 -5.69 8.14 19.90
CA ALA A 25 -4.86 9.06 19.13
C ALA A 25 -5.36 9.30 17.71
N MET A 26 -6.14 8.39 17.14
CA MET A 26 -6.58 8.49 15.76
C MET A 26 -7.72 9.50 15.59
N PRO A 27 -7.73 10.27 14.50
CA PRO A 27 -8.75 11.28 14.28
C PRO A 27 -10.14 10.66 14.05
N PRO A 28 -11.22 11.44 14.28
CA PRO A 28 -12.57 10.99 13.98
C PRO A 28 -12.75 10.78 12.47
N GLN A 29 -13.44 9.71 12.09
CA GLN A 29 -13.66 9.38 10.69
C GLN A 29 -14.76 10.23 10.07
N THR A 30 -14.58 10.66 8.81
CA THR A 30 -15.68 11.31 8.08
C THR A 30 -16.56 10.30 7.33
N PRO A 31 -17.86 10.57 7.13
CA PRO A 31 -18.78 9.63 6.46
C PRO A 31 -18.37 9.21 5.05
N HIS A 32 -17.62 10.06 4.34
CA HIS A 32 -17.20 9.82 2.95
C HIS A 32 -15.81 9.16 2.81
N SER A 33 -15.12 8.91 3.93
CA SER A 33 -13.80 8.29 3.98
C SER A 33 -13.63 7.40 5.22
N GLN A 34 -14.69 6.69 5.61
CA GLN A 34 -14.73 5.89 6.84
C GLN A 34 -13.58 4.89 6.90
N TRP A 35 -12.63 5.14 7.82
CA TRP A 35 -11.42 4.35 8.04
C TRP A 35 -10.45 4.37 6.85
N MET A 36 -10.48 5.44 6.05
CA MET A 36 -9.72 5.57 4.80
C MET A 36 -8.70 6.71 4.83
N ASP A 37 -9.08 7.91 5.25
CA ASP A 37 -8.24 9.12 5.15
C ASP A 37 -7.68 9.55 6.51
N GLU A 38 -8.52 9.45 7.55
CA GLU A 38 -8.18 9.64 8.95
C GLU A 38 -7.58 8.37 9.57
N ALA A 39 -6.63 7.75 8.87
CA ALA A 39 -5.94 6.53 9.25
C ALA A 39 -4.46 6.62 8.84
N TRP A 40 -3.61 5.83 9.47
CA TRP A 40 -2.22 5.64 9.04
C TRP A 40 -2.14 4.56 7.96
N GLN A 41 -1.78 4.95 6.75
CA GLN A 41 -1.75 4.10 5.58
C GLN A 41 -0.59 4.46 4.66
N LEU A 42 -0.25 3.58 3.74
CA LEU A 42 0.60 3.94 2.61
C LEU A 42 -0.23 4.60 1.49
N THR A 43 0.32 5.66 0.89
CA THR A 43 -0.14 6.24 -0.37
C THR A 43 1.00 6.32 -1.39
N THR A 44 0.67 6.30 -2.67
CA THR A 44 1.60 6.54 -3.80
C THR A 44 0.82 7.11 -4.99
N ILE A 45 1.50 7.53 -6.06
CA ILE A 45 0.84 8.12 -7.23
C ILE A 45 1.54 7.81 -8.54
N TYR A 46 0.77 7.53 -9.60
CA TYR A 46 1.24 7.62 -10.98
C TYR A 46 1.09 9.07 -11.47
N ALA A 47 1.97 9.97 -11.01
CA ALA A 47 1.77 11.42 -11.13
C ALA A 47 1.50 11.92 -12.56
N HIS A 48 2.12 11.29 -13.55
CA HIS A 48 2.00 11.68 -14.96
C HIS A 48 0.65 11.29 -15.58
N LEU A 49 -0.10 10.38 -14.95
CA LEU A 49 -1.44 9.96 -15.39
C LEU A 49 -2.57 10.83 -14.82
N LEU A 50 -2.25 11.80 -13.95
CA LEU A 50 -3.26 12.70 -13.40
C LEU A 50 -3.96 13.48 -14.53
N GLY A 51 -5.28 13.34 -14.61
CA GLY A 51 -6.13 14.05 -15.57
C GLY A 51 -6.37 15.50 -15.20
N ARG A 52 -5.30 16.29 -15.00
CA ARG A 52 -5.38 17.74 -14.70
C ARG A 52 -5.95 18.55 -15.86
N ASP A 53 -5.81 18.03 -17.06
CA ASP A 53 -6.34 18.49 -18.33
C ASP A 53 -7.84 18.26 -18.48
N LEU A 54 -8.44 17.33 -17.73
CA LEU A 54 -9.88 17.08 -17.80
C LEU A 54 -10.71 18.29 -17.31
N PRO A 55 -11.93 18.49 -17.87
CA PRO A 55 -12.93 19.40 -17.32
C PRO A 55 -13.24 19.08 -15.86
N ARG A 56 -13.61 20.10 -15.07
CA ARG A 56 -13.71 20.01 -13.60
C ARG A 56 -14.61 18.86 -13.13
N GLU A 57 -15.72 18.65 -13.82
CA GLU A 57 -16.72 17.62 -13.59
C GLU A 57 -16.22 16.20 -13.89
N GLN A 58 -15.25 16.06 -14.81
CA GLN A 58 -14.65 14.77 -15.17
C GLN A 58 -13.26 14.53 -14.53
N ARG A 59 -12.61 15.55 -13.95
CA ARG A 59 -11.31 15.42 -13.26
C ARG A 59 -11.23 14.26 -12.27
N PRO A 60 -12.29 13.90 -11.52
CA PRO A 60 -12.23 12.73 -10.65
C PRO A 60 -11.86 11.42 -11.39
N TYR A 61 -12.32 11.22 -12.62
CA TYR A 61 -11.99 10.03 -13.40
C TYR A 61 -10.50 9.96 -13.79
N GLY A 62 -9.82 11.10 -13.85
CA GLY A 62 -8.38 11.18 -14.11
C GLY A 62 -7.49 10.94 -12.89
N ASN A 63 -8.02 10.47 -11.76
CA ASN A 63 -7.21 10.23 -10.56
C ASN A 63 -6.19 9.10 -10.79
N ALA A 64 -5.03 9.22 -10.14
CA ALA A 64 -3.94 8.25 -10.23
C ALA A 64 -3.21 8.07 -8.88
N PHE A 65 -3.79 8.58 -7.79
CA PHE A 65 -3.37 8.27 -6.43
C PHE A 65 -3.78 6.84 -6.12
N VAL A 66 -2.93 6.13 -5.39
CA VAL A 66 -3.19 4.79 -4.90
C VAL A 66 -3.14 4.82 -3.38
N HIS A 67 -4.21 4.33 -2.75
CA HIS A 67 -4.39 4.27 -1.30
C HIS A 67 -4.35 2.83 -0.84
N GLN A 68 -3.58 2.56 0.23
CA GLN A 68 -3.59 1.25 0.88
C GLN A 68 -4.94 0.97 1.56
N SER A 69 -5.65 1.96 2.11
CA SER A 69 -6.90 1.70 2.82
C SER A 69 -8.05 1.27 1.89
N GLY A 70 -8.11 1.78 0.65
CA GLY A 70 -9.14 1.49 -0.37
C GLY A 70 -9.76 2.77 -0.98
N ILE A 71 -11.10 2.82 -1.14
CA ILE A 71 -11.80 3.90 -1.87
C ILE A 71 -12.72 4.81 -1.03
N TYR A 72 -12.90 6.05 -1.48
CA TYR A 72 -13.84 7.01 -0.90
C TYR A 72 -15.29 6.69 -1.26
N THR A 73 -16.21 6.90 -0.32
CA THR A 73 -17.67 6.71 -0.49
C THR A 73 -18.36 8.01 -0.92
N ARG A 74 -17.79 8.69 -1.93
CA ARG A 74 -18.33 9.97 -2.45
C ARG A 74 -19.45 9.79 -3.46
N GLU A 75 -19.48 8.65 -4.14
CA GLU A 75 -20.56 8.30 -5.05
C GLU A 75 -21.78 7.80 -4.28
N LYS A 76 -22.98 8.13 -4.79
CA LYS A 76 -24.24 7.71 -4.20
C LYS A 76 -24.31 6.17 -4.14
N ASP A 77 -24.85 5.67 -3.03
CA ASP A 77 -25.11 4.23 -2.79
C ASP A 77 -23.86 3.34 -2.78
N ILE A 78 -22.66 3.92 -2.61
CA ILE A 78 -21.42 3.16 -2.44
C ILE A 78 -21.17 2.89 -0.94
N LYS A 79 -21.09 1.62 -0.59
CA LYS A 79 -20.63 1.16 0.73
C LYS A 79 -19.11 1.23 0.80
N PRO A 80 -18.52 1.39 2.01
CA PRO A 80 -17.08 1.30 2.18
C PRO A 80 -16.49 0.07 1.49
N PHE A 81 -15.46 0.30 0.69
CA PHE A 81 -14.69 -0.74 0.03
C PHE A 81 -13.22 -0.51 0.35
N TYR A 82 -12.72 -1.40 1.20
CA TYR A 82 -11.34 -1.42 1.61
C TYR A 82 -10.51 -2.20 0.60
N SER A 83 -9.23 -1.85 0.47
CA SER A 83 -8.29 -2.60 -0.35
C SER A 83 -8.34 -4.09 0.01
N PRO A 84 -8.55 -4.99 -0.95
CA PRO A 84 -8.63 -6.41 -0.65
C PRO A 84 -7.35 -6.92 0.03
N ILE A 85 -7.51 -7.58 1.18
CA ILE A 85 -6.43 -8.32 1.84
C ILE A 85 -6.30 -9.67 1.15
N LEU A 86 -5.11 -9.95 0.63
CA LEU A 86 -4.79 -11.11 -0.18
C LEU A 86 -4.11 -12.24 0.61
N ALA A 87 -3.45 -11.89 1.70
CA ALA A 87 -2.82 -12.80 2.64
C ALA A 87 -2.58 -12.11 3.98
N THR A 88 -2.58 -12.88 5.07
CA THR A 88 -2.20 -12.44 6.41
C THR A 88 -1.31 -13.49 7.08
N SER A 89 -0.52 -13.06 8.05
CA SER A 89 0.29 -13.94 8.89
C SER A 89 0.49 -13.31 10.26
N SER A 90 0.45 -14.13 11.30
CA SER A 90 0.75 -13.73 12.68
C SER A 90 1.92 -14.58 13.19
N ASP A 91 2.92 -13.93 13.78
CA ASP A 91 4.08 -14.56 14.40
C ASP A 91 4.18 -14.07 15.85
N ALA A 92 3.67 -14.88 16.79
CA ALA A 92 3.65 -14.53 18.20
C ALA A 92 5.07 -14.44 18.80
N GLN A 93 6.02 -15.26 18.32
CA GLN A 93 7.39 -15.24 18.83
C GLN A 93 8.11 -13.95 18.43
N ARG A 94 7.87 -13.47 17.21
CA ARG A 94 8.40 -12.18 16.74
C ARG A 94 7.54 -10.98 17.13
N ARG A 95 6.37 -11.20 17.74
CA ARG A 95 5.31 -10.20 18.02
C ARG A 95 4.95 -9.40 16.77
N ALA A 96 4.74 -10.10 15.67
CA ALA A 96 4.51 -9.49 14.36
C ALA A 96 3.17 -9.92 13.74
N TYR A 97 2.51 -8.97 13.10
CA TYR A 97 1.38 -9.19 12.22
C TYR A 97 1.71 -8.65 10.83
N SER A 98 1.57 -9.48 9.81
CA SER A 98 1.86 -9.13 8.42
C SER A 98 0.64 -9.34 7.53
N LEU A 99 0.49 -8.51 6.51
CA LEU A 99 -0.53 -8.66 5.50
C LEU A 99 -0.06 -8.17 4.13
N VAL A 100 -0.77 -8.61 3.10
CA VAL A 100 -0.64 -8.10 1.74
C VAL A 100 -1.99 -7.57 1.30
N SER A 101 -2.06 -6.32 0.85
CA SER A 101 -3.26 -5.75 0.26
C SER A 101 -3.02 -5.20 -1.14
N TRP A 102 -4.09 -5.15 -1.93
CA TRP A 102 -4.06 -4.55 -3.26
C TRP A 102 -4.54 -3.08 -3.18
N GLY A 103 -3.59 -2.15 -3.31
CA GLY A 103 -3.86 -0.72 -3.21
C GLY A 103 -4.83 -0.23 -4.29
N GLN A 104 -5.76 0.65 -3.91
CA GLN A 104 -6.83 1.11 -4.79
C GLN A 104 -6.63 2.55 -5.25
N ILE A 105 -7.04 2.86 -6.49
CA ILE A 105 -7.35 4.24 -6.84
C ILE A 105 -8.64 4.62 -6.11
N PRO A 106 -8.69 5.71 -5.33
CA PRO A 106 -9.71 5.88 -4.29
C PRO A 106 -11.09 6.32 -4.82
N GLN A 107 -11.34 6.19 -6.12
CA GLN A 107 -12.59 6.53 -6.81
C GLN A 107 -12.63 5.89 -8.19
N ALA A 108 -13.77 5.98 -8.89
CA ALA A 108 -13.86 5.60 -10.29
C ALA A 108 -12.78 6.30 -11.11
N SER A 109 -12.09 5.56 -11.97
CA SER A 109 -11.01 6.12 -12.75
C SER A 109 -10.77 5.42 -14.07
N VAL A 110 -10.26 6.17 -15.04
CA VAL A 110 -9.71 5.62 -16.28
C VAL A 110 -8.33 5.00 -16.10
N ASN A 111 -7.68 5.26 -14.96
CA ASN A 111 -6.40 4.69 -14.57
C ASN A 111 -6.63 3.46 -13.68
N ARG A 112 -5.60 2.62 -13.56
CA ARG A 112 -5.63 1.36 -12.82
C ARG A 112 -4.48 1.30 -11.82
N SER A 113 -4.68 0.57 -10.73
CA SER A 113 -3.62 0.30 -9.74
C SER A 113 -3.08 -1.12 -9.87
N GLY A 114 -1.81 -1.23 -10.21
CA GLY A 114 -1.00 -2.43 -9.99
C GLY A 114 -0.04 -2.25 -8.82
N ILE A 115 -0.52 -1.82 -7.66
CA ILE A 115 0.30 -1.72 -6.44
C ILE A 115 -0.12 -2.80 -5.44
N LEU A 116 0.82 -3.68 -5.08
CA LEU A 116 0.70 -4.50 -3.87
C LEU A 116 1.43 -3.82 -2.71
N VAL A 117 0.77 -3.75 -1.56
CA VAL A 117 1.32 -3.24 -0.32
C VAL A 117 1.43 -4.39 0.67
N TYR A 118 2.66 -4.82 0.91
CA TYR A 118 3.00 -5.69 2.01
C TYR A 118 3.28 -4.80 3.21
N VAL A 119 2.68 -5.09 4.35
CA VAL A 119 3.01 -4.39 5.59
C VAL A 119 3.18 -5.40 6.72
N GLN A 120 4.24 -5.21 7.50
CA GLN A 120 4.46 -5.88 8.77
C GLN A 120 4.42 -4.83 9.88
N TYR A 121 3.59 -5.10 10.88
CA TYR A 121 3.54 -4.41 12.16
C TYR A 121 4.22 -5.31 13.20
N ARG A 122 5.28 -4.83 13.84
CA ARG A 122 6.03 -5.59 14.83
C ARG A 122 6.22 -4.80 16.12
N ASP A 123 5.68 -5.33 17.21
CA ASP A 123 5.91 -4.78 18.55
C ASP A 123 7.34 -5.14 19.00
N LEU A 124 8.17 -4.12 19.17
CA LEU A 124 9.53 -4.26 19.70
C LEU A 124 9.58 -4.13 21.22
N GLY A 125 8.46 -3.82 21.86
CA GLY A 125 8.35 -3.56 23.30
C GLY A 125 8.67 -2.10 23.64
N ALA A 126 8.46 -1.74 24.90
CA ALA A 126 8.75 -0.40 25.43
C ALA A 126 8.15 0.75 24.59
N GLY A 127 6.92 0.55 24.09
CA GLY A 127 6.20 1.56 23.30
C GLY A 127 6.63 1.66 21.84
N VAL A 128 7.51 0.78 21.34
CA VAL A 128 8.02 0.85 19.96
C VAL A 128 7.28 -0.12 19.03
N LEU A 129 6.67 0.42 17.98
CA LEU A 129 6.07 -0.33 16.88
C LEU A 129 6.89 -0.12 15.61
N GLU A 130 7.53 -1.18 15.11
CA GLU A 130 8.14 -1.18 13.78
C GLU A 130 7.08 -1.39 12.71
N VAL A 131 7.11 -0.56 11.66
CA VAL A 131 6.24 -0.68 10.49
C VAL A 131 7.11 -0.79 9.26
N THR A 132 7.10 -1.98 8.65
CA THR A 132 7.87 -2.28 7.43
C THR A 132 6.93 -2.50 6.27
N TYR A 133 7.06 -1.68 5.24
CA TYR A 133 6.37 -1.83 3.97
C TYR A 133 7.28 -2.47 2.92
N VAL A 134 6.72 -3.38 2.12
CA VAL A 134 7.25 -3.71 0.79
C VAL A 134 6.21 -3.34 -0.25
N ILE A 135 6.60 -2.50 -1.20
CA ILE A 135 5.71 -1.96 -2.24
C ILE A 135 6.12 -2.54 -3.57
N TYR A 136 5.18 -3.16 -4.27
CA TYR A 136 5.43 -3.72 -5.59
C TYR A 136 4.50 -3.13 -6.64
N ASN A 137 5.09 -2.43 -7.60
CA ASN A 137 4.42 -1.90 -8.77
C ASN A 137 4.53 -2.89 -9.93
N PHE A 138 3.41 -3.48 -10.32
CA PHE A 138 3.28 -4.41 -11.45
C PHE A 138 2.46 -3.82 -12.62
N GLU A 139 2.48 -2.49 -12.75
CA GLU A 139 2.16 -1.79 -14.01
C GLU A 139 3.44 -1.40 -14.75
N ASN A 140 3.32 -0.97 -16.00
CA ASN A 140 4.42 -0.34 -16.74
C ASN A 140 4.58 1.16 -16.40
N GLU A 141 3.78 1.67 -15.48
CA GLU A 141 3.69 3.09 -15.15
C GLU A 141 4.55 3.40 -13.93
N PRO A 142 5.50 4.35 -13.99
CA PRO A 142 6.34 4.66 -12.82
C PRO A 142 5.52 5.31 -11.72
N MET A 143 5.64 4.79 -10.49
CA MET A 143 5.08 5.42 -9.30
C MET A 143 6.04 6.48 -8.72
N THR A 144 5.51 7.43 -7.97
CA THR A 144 6.28 8.42 -7.19
C THR A 144 5.55 8.72 -5.88
N ASN A 145 6.14 9.54 -5.02
CA ASN A 145 5.53 10.01 -3.77
C ASN A 145 5.09 8.83 -2.89
N LEU A 146 6.02 7.93 -2.61
CA LEU A 146 5.85 6.87 -1.63
C LEU A 146 5.67 7.53 -0.26
N SER A 147 4.46 7.43 0.29
CA SER A 147 4.07 8.26 1.43
C SER A 147 3.19 7.52 2.43
N PRO A 148 3.77 6.97 3.51
CA PRO A 148 3.03 6.78 4.75
C PRO A 148 2.36 8.08 5.16
N TRP A 149 1.04 8.06 5.15
CA TRP A 149 0.13 9.18 5.35
C TRP A 149 -0.80 8.85 6.52
N GLY A 150 -0.97 9.79 7.43
CA GLY A 150 -1.89 9.65 8.55
C GLY A 150 -1.79 10.87 9.44
N GLY A 151 -1.72 10.62 10.74
CA GLY A 151 -1.51 11.66 11.76
C GLY A 151 -2.31 11.36 13.00
N VAL A 152 -2.63 12.41 13.75
CA VAL A 152 -3.22 12.29 15.09
C VAL A 152 -4.40 13.22 15.29
N ARG A 153 -5.22 12.89 16.27
CA ARG A 153 -6.30 13.70 16.79
C ARG A 153 -5.74 14.93 17.52
N THR A 154 -6.06 16.12 17.02
CA THR A 154 -5.54 17.38 17.57
C THR A 154 -6.01 17.64 19.00
N SER A 155 -7.20 17.19 19.38
CA SER A 155 -7.75 17.33 20.73
C SER A 155 -7.04 16.46 21.78
N VAL A 156 -6.28 15.44 21.36
CA VAL A 156 -5.45 14.61 22.25
C VAL A 156 -3.99 15.05 22.19
N PHE A 157 -3.48 15.36 21.00
CA PHE A 157 -2.12 15.83 20.78
C PHE A 157 -2.14 17.17 20.03
N PRO A 158 -2.36 18.29 20.74
CA PRO A 158 -2.49 19.62 20.14
C PRO A 158 -1.16 20.18 19.63
N GLU A 159 -0.04 19.70 20.16
CA GLU A 159 1.28 20.24 19.91
C GLU A 159 2.16 19.27 19.13
N HIS A 160 3.09 19.80 18.34
CA HIS A 160 4.03 19.01 17.56
C HIS A 160 5.45 19.48 17.80
N VAL A 161 6.38 18.53 17.78
CA VAL A 161 7.81 18.79 17.83
C VAL A 161 8.50 18.09 16.68
N VAL A 162 9.58 18.69 16.21
CA VAL A 162 10.45 18.10 15.19
C VAL A 162 11.87 18.06 15.74
N SER A 163 12.53 16.93 15.61
CA SER A 163 13.92 16.78 16.04
C SER A 163 14.84 17.67 15.20
N ASN A 164 15.85 18.23 15.86
CA ASN A 164 16.96 18.92 15.25
C ASN A 164 18.14 17.94 15.05
N PRO A 165 19.04 18.18 14.09
CA PRO A 165 20.23 17.36 13.88
C PRO A 165 21.17 17.26 15.10
N ASP A 166 21.10 18.22 16.02
CA ASP A 166 21.90 18.24 17.26
C ASP A 166 21.30 17.39 18.40
N GLY A 167 20.18 16.71 18.15
CA GLY A 167 19.47 15.88 19.12
C GLY A 167 18.45 16.64 19.99
N SER A 168 18.38 17.97 19.88
CA SER A 168 17.31 18.76 20.50
C SER A 168 16.00 18.66 19.70
N CYS A 169 14.93 19.27 20.20
CA CYS A 169 13.65 19.38 19.48
C CYS A 169 13.23 20.84 19.38
N ARG A 170 12.58 21.19 18.27
CA ARG A 170 11.92 22.49 18.11
C ARG A 170 10.41 22.33 18.09
N PHE A 171 9.73 23.30 18.69
CA PHE A 171 8.27 23.39 18.60
C PHE A 171 7.86 23.66 17.17
N PHE A 172 6.75 23.03 16.80
CA PHE A 172 6.15 23.16 15.49
C PHE A 172 4.65 23.42 15.67
N THR A 173 4.20 24.64 15.40
CA THR A 173 2.77 24.94 15.36
C THR A 173 2.19 24.30 14.09
N PRO A 174 1.18 23.43 14.19
CA PRO A 174 0.56 22.88 12.99
C PRO A 174 -0.20 23.97 12.23
N PHE A 175 0.45 24.56 11.23
CA PHE A 175 -0.21 25.39 10.21
C PHE A 175 -1.23 24.54 9.43
N ASN A 176 -2.09 25.18 8.64
CA ASN A 176 -2.94 24.45 7.71
C ASN A 176 -2.07 23.55 6.82
N TYR A 177 -2.40 22.26 6.73
CA TYR A 177 -1.65 21.33 5.90
C TYR A 177 -1.51 21.87 4.47
N GLY A 178 -0.27 21.98 4.00
CA GLY A 178 0.07 22.54 2.69
C GLY A 178 0.41 24.04 2.69
N ALA A 179 0.34 24.73 3.83
CA ALA A 179 0.88 26.06 4.00
C ALA A 179 2.42 26.06 4.02
N ASP A 180 3.02 27.25 3.88
CA ASP A 180 4.45 27.44 4.05
C ASP A 180 4.88 27.01 5.46
N GLY A 181 6.03 26.35 5.56
CA GLY A 181 6.54 25.79 6.82
C GLY A 181 6.03 24.38 7.16
N CYS A 182 4.98 23.85 6.50
CA CYS A 182 4.49 22.48 6.72
C CYS A 182 5.42 21.37 6.22
N ARG A 183 6.40 21.69 5.39
CA ARG A 183 7.27 20.73 4.71
C ARG A 183 8.69 20.87 5.19
N ILE A 184 9.24 19.80 5.75
CA ILE A 184 10.57 19.80 6.37
C ILE A 184 11.37 18.67 5.75
N HIS A 185 12.55 18.95 5.22
CA HIS A 185 13.39 17.90 4.64
C HIS A 185 13.99 17.03 5.75
N PHE A 186 14.12 15.72 5.50
CA PHE A 186 14.65 14.80 6.50
C PHE A 186 16.05 15.18 6.98
N GLU A 187 16.90 15.68 6.06
CA GLU A 187 18.27 16.13 6.37
C GLU A 187 18.32 17.36 7.28
N ASP A 188 17.23 18.14 7.37
CA ASP A 188 17.09 19.30 8.25
C ASP A 188 16.52 18.90 9.63
N THR A 189 16.52 17.60 9.94
CA THR A 189 15.98 17.04 11.19
C THR A 189 16.93 16.02 11.82
N GLY A 190 16.62 15.62 13.05
CA GLY A 190 17.21 14.44 13.69
C GLY A 190 16.64 13.11 13.19
N GLY A 191 15.73 13.10 12.21
CA GLY A 191 15.12 11.88 11.63
C GLY A 191 13.83 11.41 12.30
N TRP A 192 13.22 12.24 13.14
CA TRP A 192 11.92 11.96 13.75
C TRP A 192 11.14 13.22 14.10
N ALA A 193 9.82 13.07 14.28
CA ALA A 193 8.91 14.10 14.78
C ALA A 193 7.90 13.46 15.74
N ALA A 194 7.27 14.23 16.60
CA ALA A 194 6.24 13.72 17.51
C ALA A 194 5.08 14.70 17.66
N ALA A 195 3.89 14.15 17.86
CA ALA A 195 2.76 14.89 18.41
C ALA A 195 2.72 14.67 19.92
N THR A 196 2.42 15.71 20.70
CA THR A 196 2.45 15.66 22.17
C THR A 196 1.32 16.49 22.79
N GLN A 197 0.97 16.17 24.03
CA GLN A 197 0.02 16.93 24.84
C GLN A 197 0.55 18.32 25.24
N ASN A 198 1.86 18.43 25.47
CA ASN A 198 2.54 19.68 25.84
C ASN A 198 4.04 19.53 25.55
N ALA A 199 4.57 20.31 24.63
CA ALA A 199 5.95 20.27 24.17
C ALA A 199 6.95 20.86 25.19
N GLU A 200 6.48 21.68 26.13
CA GLU A 200 7.31 22.23 27.22
C GLU A 200 7.48 21.23 28.37
N ASN A 201 6.64 20.19 28.44
CA ASN A 201 6.72 19.15 29.46
C ASN A 201 7.30 17.84 28.89
N PRO A 202 8.56 17.46 29.22
CA PRO A 202 9.17 16.23 28.74
C PRO A 202 8.42 14.96 29.16
N HIS A 203 7.59 15.02 30.21
CA HIS A 203 6.82 13.89 30.71
C HIS A 203 5.38 13.83 30.17
N SER A 204 5.00 14.72 29.25
CA SER A 204 3.70 14.66 28.59
C SER A 204 3.64 13.53 27.57
N TYR A 205 2.45 12.93 27.41
CA TYR A 205 2.26 11.87 26.43
C TYR A 205 2.52 12.36 25.00
N ALA A 206 3.09 11.46 24.20
CA ALA A 206 3.49 11.73 22.84
C ALA A 206 3.44 10.47 21.97
N ILE A 207 3.24 10.68 20.66
CA ILE A 207 3.42 9.68 19.63
C ILE A 207 4.43 10.21 18.63
N GLY A 208 5.59 9.54 18.57
CA GLY A 208 6.67 9.83 17.62
C GLY A 208 6.57 8.99 16.35
N VAL A 209 6.95 9.59 15.23
CA VAL A 209 7.20 8.92 13.95
C VAL A 209 8.69 9.06 13.64
N VAL A 210 9.37 7.92 13.54
CA VAL A 210 10.80 7.83 13.20
C VAL A 210 10.93 7.45 11.73
N PHE A 211 11.38 8.41 10.94
CA PHE A 211 11.51 8.28 9.50
C PHE A 211 12.96 8.29 9.02
N GLY A 212 13.94 8.58 9.89
CA GLY A 212 15.37 8.59 9.55
C GLY A 212 15.84 9.91 8.94
N SER A 213 17.11 10.27 9.16
CA SER A 213 17.72 11.50 8.60
C SER A 213 18.48 11.25 7.30
N LYS A 214 18.84 9.98 7.01
CA LYS A 214 19.60 9.55 5.83
C LYS A 214 19.00 8.29 5.22
N LEU A 215 17.81 8.45 4.64
CA LEU A 215 16.95 7.34 4.23
C LEU A 215 17.55 6.42 3.16
N ASP A 216 18.33 6.98 2.25
CA ASP A 216 18.76 6.32 1.03
C ASP A 216 20.27 6.41 0.84
N ARG A 217 20.92 5.27 1.05
CA ARG A 217 22.37 5.11 0.88
C ARG A 217 22.76 4.88 -0.59
N LYS A 218 21.80 4.68 -1.49
CA LYS A 218 21.99 4.24 -2.89
C LYS A 218 21.56 5.30 -3.93
N GLY A 219 20.87 6.38 -3.52
CA GLY A 219 20.47 7.49 -4.40
C GLY A 219 19.30 7.16 -5.34
N GLU A 220 18.39 6.30 -4.90
CA GLU A 220 17.17 5.82 -5.54
C GLU A 220 15.93 6.71 -5.30
N HIS A 221 16.09 7.94 -4.77
CA HIS A 221 15.06 8.99 -4.79
C HIS A 221 15.42 10.23 -5.63
N ARG A 222 14.40 11.02 -5.98
CA ARG A 222 14.46 12.31 -6.68
C ARG A 222 14.19 13.43 -5.69
N GLY A 223 15.05 14.45 -5.69
CA GLY A 223 14.96 15.55 -4.72
C GLY A 223 15.14 15.07 -3.28
N LYS A 224 14.82 15.92 -2.31
CA LYS A 224 14.99 15.64 -0.87
C LYS A 224 13.71 15.02 -0.29
N PRO A 225 13.78 13.83 0.36
CA PRO A 225 12.67 13.29 1.15
C PRO A 225 12.25 14.30 2.23
N ARG A 226 10.96 14.29 2.58
CA ARG A 226 10.41 15.29 3.50
C ARG A 226 9.33 14.73 4.41
N TYR A 227 9.22 15.34 5.58
CA TYR A 227 8.13 15.18 6.51
C TYR A 227 7.19 16.36 6.31
N ASP A 228 5.92 16.06 6.03
CA ASP A 228 4.86 17.04 5.86
C ASP A 228 3.92 16.94 7.05
N CYS A 229 3.67 18.02 7.78
CA CYS A 229 2.68 18.04 8.87
C CYS A 229 1.86 19.34 8.94
N GLY A 230 0.62 19.22 9.41
CA GLY A 230 -0.27 20.38 9.59
C GLY A 230 -1.73 20.03 9.87
N ASN A 231 -2.48 21.00 10.38
CA ASN A 231 -3.90 20.87 10.66
C ASN A 231 -4.70 20.69 9.36
N SER A 232 -5.59 19.70 9.33
CA SER A 232 -6.46 19.50 8.17
C SER A 232 -7.66 20.45 8.17
N ARG A 233 -7.99 21.00 7.00
CA ARG A 233 -9.16 21.85 6.75
C ARG A 233 -9.40 22.91 7.84
N HIS A 234 -8.38 23.70 8.18
CA HIS A 234 -8.49 24.75 9.20
C HIS A 234 -8.91 24.24 10.59
N GLY A 235 -8.52 23.01 10.94
CA GLY A 235 -8.79 22.39 12.25
C GLY A 235 -10.17 21.73 12.38
N THR A 236 -11.03 21.83 11.36
CA THR A 236 -12.43 21.35 11.42
C THR A 236 -12.58 19.84 11.57
N ARG A 237 -11.54 19.05 11.29
CA ARG A 237 -11.58 17.57 11.34
C ARG A 237 -11.03 16.97 12.63
N ASP A 238 -10.57 17.78 13.60
CA ASP A 238 -9.83 17.28 14.78
C ASP A 238 -8.69 16.33 14.36
N TYR A 239 -7.88 16.80 13.41
CA TYR A 239 -6.88 15.97 12.71
C TYR A 239 -5.68 16.83 12.29
N THR A 240 -4.52 16.54 12.90
CA THR A 240 -3.22 16.98 12.41
C THR A 240 -2.65 15.90 11.51
N VAL A 241 -2.53 16.23 10.22
CA VAL A 241 -1.99 15.35 9.18
C VAL A 241 -0.49 15.28 9.33
N GLN A 242 0.04 14.09 9.11
CA GLN A 242 1.45 13.77 9.06
C GLN A 242 1.71 12.87 7.84
N ALA A 243 2.76 13.15 7.10
CA ALA A 243 3.15 12.34 5.95
C ALA A 243 4.67 12.31 5.79
N THR A 244 5.19 11.17 5.36
CA THR A 244 6.61 11.01 5.01
C THR A 244 6.72 10.83 3.51
N VAL A 245 7.11 11.87 2.78
CA VAL A 245 7.05 11.88 1.31
C VAL A 245 8.41 11.58 0.70
N ILE A 246 8.50 10.46 -0.03
CA ILE A 246 9.69 10.03 -0.75
C ILE A 246 9.37 9.97 -2.25
N ASN A 247 9.97 10.85 -3.05
CA ASN A 247 9.82 10.82 -4.50
C ASN A 247 10.80 9.80 -5.09
N ILE A 248 10.41 8.53 -5.16
CA ILE A 248 11.30 7.45 -5.61
C ILE A 248 11.63 7.55 -7.11
N LYS A 249 12.81 7.03 -7.50
CA LYS A 249 13.16 6.73 -8.90
C LYS A 249 12.61 5.35 -9.24
N ASP A 250 11.29 5.26 -9.36
CA ASP A 250 10.66 3.95 -9.59
C ASP A 250 11.16 3.30 -10.88
N LYS A 251 11.49 2.02 -10.75
CA LYS A 251 11.77 1.10 -11.83
C LYS A 251 10.64 0.09 -11.75
N PRO A 252 9.57 0.22 -12.56
CA PRO A 252 8.43 -0.68 -12.47
C PRO A 252 8.87 -2.14 -12.45
N PHE A 253 8.11 -2.97 -11.73
CA PHE A 253 8.47 -4.35 -11.40
C PHE A 253 9.73 -4.50 -10.54
N THR A 254 10.11 -3.47 -9.79
CA THR A 254 11.11 -3.56 -8.71
C THR A 254 10.39 -3.36 -7.38
N PRO A 255 10.50 -4.29 -6.41
CA PRO A 255 9.93 -4.10 -5.08
C PRO A 255 10.75 -3.09 -4.28
N HIS A 256 10.09 -2.29 -3.45
CA HIS A 256 10.74 -1.27 -2.62
C HIS A 256 10.43 -1.52 -1.14
N LEU A 257 11.47 -1.56 -0.31
CA LEU A 257 11.36 -1.62 1.15
C LEU A 257 11.29 -0.22 1.73
N LEU A 258 10.39 0.01 2.68
CA LEU A 258 10.38 1.18 3.54
C LEU A 258 10.15 0.75 4.98
N ARG A 259 11.08 1.05 5.88
CA ARG A 259 10.94 0.80 7.32
C ARG A 259 10.90 2.11 8.09
N MET A 260 9.92 2.20 8.99
CA MET A 260 9.74 3.30 9.93
C MET A 260 9.34 2.75 11.30
N TYR A 261 9.31 3.64 12.30
CA TYR A 261 8.87 3.29 13.65
C TYR A 261 7.87 4.30 14.19
N PHE A 262 6.88 3.80 14.93
CA PHE A 262 6.10 4.61 15.87
C PHE A 262 6.62 4.38 17.27
N VAL A 263 6.71 5.45 18.05
CA VAL A 263 7.10 5.39 19.47
C VAL A 263 6.02 6.04 20.31
N ILE A 264 5.46 5.29 21.25
CA ILE A 264 4.36 5.70 22.14
C ILE A 264 4.91 5.79 23.56
N GLY A 265 4.72 6.93 24.22
CA GLY A 265 5.12 7.13 25.61
C GLY A 265 5.17 8.60 25.98
N THR A 266 5.98 8.95 26.97
CA THR A 266 6.28 10.36 27.28
C THR A 266 7.25 10.97 26.27
N LEU A 267 7.20 12.29 26.08
CA LEU A 267 8.01 13.00 25.08
C LEU A 267 9.53 12.74 25.23
N ASP A 268 10.06 12.71 26.44
CA ASP A 268 11.46 12.36 26.72
C ASP A 268 11.81 10.93 26.29
N LYS A 269 10.92 9.96 26.54
CA LYS A 269 11.08 8.56 26.11
C LYS A 269 10.93 8.39 24.62
N VAL A 270 10.02 9.12 23.99
CA VAL A 270 9.89 9.20 22.54
C VAL A 270 11.20 9.71 21.94
N ALA A 271 11.75 10.82 22.45
CA ALA A 271 13.00 11.37 21.97
C ALA A 271 14.19 10.40 22.15
N GLU A 272 14.32 9.82 23.34
CA GLU A 272 15.38 8.84 23.68
C GLU A 272 15.35 7.65 22.72
N LYS A 273 14.18 7.05 22.50
CA LYS A 273 14.02 5.88 21.64
C LYS A 273 14.11 6.22 20.16
N ALA A 274 13.54 7.34 19.73
CA ALA A 274 13.62 7.76 18.36
C ALA A 274 15.09 7.96 17.92
N ASN A 275 15.90 8.64 18.74
CA ASN A 275 17.32 8.82 18.48
C ASN A 275 18.09 7.48 18.37
N GLN A 276 17.66 6.42 19.08
CA GLN A 276 18.22 5.07 18.96
C GLN A 276 17.78 4.34 17.66
N LEU A 277 16.66 4.74 17.06
CA LEU A 277 16.02 4.04 15.94
C LEU A 277 16.26 4.72 14.58
N VAL A 278 16.69 5.98 14.56
CA VAL A 278 16.88 6.80 13.34
C VAL A 278 17.71 6.08 12.26
N ASP A 279 18.78 5.41 12.65
CA ASP A 279 19.67 4.71 11.70
C ASP A 279 19.11 3.38 11.18
N PHE A 280 18.01 2.89 11.77
CA PHE A 280 17.32 1.67 11.35
C PHE A 280 16.12 1.96 10.43
N ALA A 281 15.66 3.21 10.36
CA ALA A 281 14.71 3.64 9.35
C ALA A 281 15.41 3.67 7.98
N ILE A 282 14.82 3.02 6.99
CA ILE A 282 15.48 2.80 5.70
C ILE A 282 14.49 2.77 4.55
N TYR A 283 14.95 3.23 3.39
CA TYR A 283 14.36 2.96 2.10
C TYR A 283 15.39 2.27 1.20
N GLU A 284 15.00 1.18 0.53
CA GLU A 284 15.82 0.61 -0.52
C GLU A 284 15.01 -0.20 -1.54
N PRO A 285 15.42 -0.23 -2.82
CA PRO A 285 14.92 -1.24 -3.75
C PRO A 285 15.44 -2.62 -3.34
N LEU A 286 14.59 -3.63 -3.49
CA LEU A 286 14.90 -5.03 -3.27
C LEU A 286 15.22 -5.72 -4.60
N ASP A 287 16.14 -6.68 -4.58
CA ASP A 287 16.58 -7.43 -5.76
C ASP A 287 16.23 -8.92 -5.63
N PHE A 288 14.97 -9.23 -5.91
CA PHE A 288 14.51 -10.61 -6.03
C PHE A 288 14.68 -11.09 -7.47
N THR A 289 15.45 -12.17 -7.62
CA THR A 289 15.75 -12.83 -8.90
C THR A 289 15.11 -14.22 -8.92
N GLU A 290 14.96 -14.80 -10.12
CA GLU A 290 14.48 -16.18 -10.26
C GLU A 290 15.39 -17.20 -9.55
N ALA A 291 16.68 -16.88 -9.38
CA ALA A 291 17.67 -17.74 -8.73
C ALA A 291 17.60 -17.72 -7.19
N ASN A 292 17.27 -16.57 -6.59
CA ASN A 292 17.32 -16.37 -5.13
C ASN A 292 15.94 -16.38 -4.45
N THR A 293 14.86 -16.50 -5.23
CA THR A 293 13.50 -16.42 -4.69
C THR A 293 12.93 -17.81 -4.40
N PRO A 294 12.48 -18.08 -3.16
CA PRO A 294 11.82 -19.34 -2.82
C PRO A 294 10.58 -19.61 -3.68
N LEU A 295 10.28 -20.89 -3.88
CA LEU A 295 9.11 -21.33 -4.63
C LEU A 295 7.99 -21.77 -3.70
N ILE A 296 6.75 -21.46 -4.09
CA ILE A 296 5.51 -21.91 -3.46
C ILE A 296 4.87 -22.96 -4.36
N ALA A 297 4.60 -24.13 -3.78
CA ALA A 297 3.85 -25.18 -4.45
C ALA A 297 2.35 -24.84 -4.53
N LEU A 298 1.75 -25.08 -5.70
CA LEU A 298 0.33 -24.89 -5.93
C LEU A 298 -0.39 -26.22 -6.11
N PHE A 299 -1.58 -26.31 -5.52
CA PHE A 299 -2.40 -27.51 -5.47
C PHE A 299 -3.77 -27.24 -6.11
N PRO A 300 -4.42 -28.27 -6.66
CA PRO A 300 -5.79 -28.14 -7.13
C PRO A 300 -6.74 -28.02 -5.92
N ARG A 301 -7.63 -27.04 -5.94
CA ARG A 301 -8.65 -26.83 -4.92
C ARG A 301 -10.01 -26.67 -5.56
N ARG A 302 -10.97 -27.44 -5.05
CA ARG A 302 -12.37 -27.39 -5.47
C ARG A 302 -13.09 -26.24 -4.75
N TYR A 303 -13.73 -25.35 -5.50
CA TYR A 303 -14.58 -24.28 -5.02
C TYR A 303 -16.04 -24.50 -5.48
N GLY A 304 -16.99 -24.17 -4.60
CA GLY A 304 -18.43 -24.15 -4.92
C GLY A 304 -18.94 -25.43 -5.60
N LYS A 305 -19.66 -25.27 -6.72
CA LYS A 305 -20.32 -26.35 -7.51
C LYS A 305 -19.35 -27.29 -8.25
N GLY A 306 -18.07 -27.32 -7.86
CA GLY A 306 -17.09 -28.29 -8.32
C GLY A 306 -16.06 -27.80 -9.31
N GLN A 307 -15.96 -26.48 -9.49
CA GLN A 307 -14.86 -25.88 -10.23
C GLN A 307 -13.55 -26.10 -9.46
N THR A 308 -12.50 -26.50 -10.15
CA THR A 308 -11.16 -26.67 -9.57
C THR A 308 -10.26 -25.54 -10.06
N VAL A 309 -9.65 -24.80 -9.14
CA VAL A 309 -8.63 -23.77 -9.44
C VAL A 309 -7.40 -24.01 -8.57
N LEU A 310 -6.31 -23.29 -8.84
CA LEU A 310 -5.08 -23.40 -8.06
C LEU A 310 -5.24 -22.75 -6.67
N SER A 311 -4.57 -23.29 -5.66
CA SER A 311 -4.45 -22.73 -4.31
C SER A 311 -3.10 -23.06 -3.70
N ARG A 312 -2.63 -22.26 -2.74
CA ARG A 312 -1.43 -22.56 -1.94
C ARG A 312 -1.69 -23.61 -0.86
N GLN A 313 -2.96 -23.87 -0.56
CA GLN A 313 -3.33 -24.79 0.50
C GLN A 313 -3.17 -26.24 0.03
N ALA A 314 -2.23 -26.96 0.64
CA ALA A 314 -2.08 -28.39 0.42
C ALA A 314 -3.35 -29.14 0.86
N PRO A 315 -3.79 -30.18 0.13
CA PRO A 315 -4.92 -31.01 0.54
C PRO A 315 -4.66 -31.71 1.87
N ALA A 316 -5.72 -31.88 2.67
CA ALA A 316 -5.66 -32.71 3.85
C ALA A 316 -5.28 -34.15 3.45
N ARG A 317 -4.24 -34.71 4.09
CA ARG A 317 -3.69 -36.08 3.90
C ARG A 317 -2.60 -36.28 2.83
N GLY A 318 -1.93 -35.23 2.35
CA GLY A 318 -0.70 -35.37 1.54
C GLY A 318 -0.86 -36.15 0.23
N SER A 319 -2.09 -36.32 -0.25
CA SER A 319 -2.46 -37.27 -1.31
C SER A 319 -2.39 -36.71 -2.72
N ALA A 320 -2.26 -35.38 -2.89
CA ALA A 320 -2.08 -34.78 -4.21
C ALA A 320 -0.67 -34.20 -4.34
N ALA A 321 0.03 -34.58 -5.40
CA ALA A 321 1.20 -33.85 -5.86
C ALA A 321 0.81 -32.39 -6.16
N HIS A 322 1.73 -31.46 -5.94
CA HIS A 322 1.57 -30.10 -6.45
C HIS A 322 1.53 -30.14 -7.98
N VAL A 323 0.79 -29.21 -8.57
CA VAL A 323 0.59 -29.14 -10.03
C VAL A 323 1.71 -28.32 -10.69
N CYS A 324 2.13 -27.26 -10.01
CA CYS A 324 3.22 -26.39 -10.40
C CYS A 324 3.71 -25.60 -9.17
N ARG A 325 4.71 -24.74 -9.38
CA ARG A 325 5.23 -23.80 -8.40
C ARG A 325 5.33 -22.39 -8.97
N VAL A 326 5.21 -21.42 -8.09
CA VAL A 326 5.34 -19.97 -8.37
C VAL A 326 6.33 -19.33 -7.41
N TYR A 327 6.84 -18.14 -7.72
CA TYR A 327 7.77 -17.44 -6.84
C TYR A 327 7.04 -16.88 -5.61
N ALA A 328 7.68 -16.98 -4.44
CA ALA A 328 7.12 -16.50 -3.17
C ALA A 328 7.14 -14.97 -3.03
N TYR A 329 8.10 -14.33 -3.70
CA TYR A 329 8.33 -12.89 -3.69
C TYR A 329 8.24 -12.32 -5.11
N PRO A 330 7.96 -11.01 -5.24
CA PRO A 330 7.93 -10.34 -6.53
C PRO A 330 9.31 -10.29 -7.17
N VAL A 331 9.66 -11.33 -7.94
CA VAL A 331 10.85 -11.34 -8.80
C VAL A 331 10.76 -10.18 -9.78
N LYS A 332 11.89 -9.55 -10.09
CA LYS A 332 11.94 -8.44 -11.04
C LYS A 332 11.27 -8.81 -12.37
N GLY A 333 10.25 -8.04 -12.76
CA GLY A 333 9.49 -8.25 -14.00
C GLY A 333 8.33 -9.24 -13.89
N SER A 334 8.10 -9.85 -12.72
CA SER A 334 7.04 -10.83 -12.50
C SER A 334 5.65 -10.20 -12.37
N LEU A 335 4.61 -11.01 -12.56
CA LEU A 335 3.22 -10.64 -12.33
C LEU A 335 2.69 -11.42 -11.12
N PRO A 336 1.91 -10.80 -10.22
CA PRO A 336 1.20 -11.54 -9.19
C PRO A 336 0.12 -12.42 -9.82
N LEU A 337 -0.10 -13.62 -9.28
CA LEU A 337 -1.16 -14.53 -9.72
C LEU A 337 -2.24 -14.63 -8.63
N PHE A 338 -3.46 -14.20 -8.97
CA PHE A 338 -4.60 -14.15 -8.05
C PHE A 338 -5.59 -15.28 -8.33
N VAL A 339 -6.32 -15.69 -7.29
CA VAL A 339 -7.63 -16.33 -7.41
C VAL A 339 -8.69 -15.26 -7.18
N ILE A 340 -9.61 -15.11 -8.12
CA ILE A 340 -10.73 -14.15 -8.05
C ILE A 340 -12.04 -14.91 -8.21
N LYS A 341 -13.06 -14.51 -7.45
CA LYS A 341 -14.44 -14.99 -7.60
C LYS A 341 -15.26 -13.94 -8.34
N HIS A 342 -15.89 -14.32 -9.44
CA HIS A 342 -16.90 -13.50 -10.12
C HIS A 342 -18.26 -13.69 -9.44
N ASN A 343 -18.69 -12.69 -8.66
CA ASN A 343 -19.83 -12.77 -7.77
C ASN A 343 -21.17 -13.10 -8.46
N PRO A 344 -21.51 -12.52 -9.62
CA PRO A 344 -22.76 -12.87 -10.32
C PRO A 344 -22.85 -14.35 -10.70
N SER A 345 -21.73 -14.96 -11.10
CA SER A 345 -21.70 -16.37 -11.54
C SER A 345 -21.33 -17.36 -10.43
N GLY A 346 -20.68 -16.89 -9.36
CA GLY A 346 -20.04 -17.73 -8.35
C GLY A 346 -18.77 -18.46 -8.81
N GLN A 347 -18.34 -18.28 -10.06
CA GLN A 347 -17.14 -18.92 -10.60
C GLN A 347 -15.87 -18.28 -10.03
N HIS A 348 -14.86 -19.11 -9.81
CA HIS A 348 -13.50 -18.71 -9.47
C HIS A 348 -12.62 -18.80 -10.71
N PHE A 349 -11.64 -17.94 -10.83
CA PHE A 349 -10.68 -17.96 -11.92
C PHE A 349 -9.34 -17.46 -11.43
N ILE A 350 -8.29 -17.80 -12.16
CA ILE A 350 -6.95 -17.28 -11.91
C ILE A 350 -6.59 -16.22 -12.95
N THR A 351 -5.87 -15.19 -12.51
CA THR A 351 -5.49 -14.07 -13.38
C THR A 351 -4.27 -13.35 -12.82
N THR A 352 -3.55 -12.64 -13.68
CA THR A 352 -2.53 -11.66 -13.27
C THR A 352 -3.07 -10.23 -13.18
N ASP A 353 -4.35 -10.04 -13.49
CA ASP A 353 -5.01 -8.75 -13.55
C ASP A 353 -6.12 -8.64 -12.50
N PRO A 354 -5.94 -7.86 -11.43
CA PRO A 354 -6.97 -7.71 -10.40
C PRO A 354 -8.24 -7.02 -10.92
N TYR A 355 -8.22 -6.37 -12.09
CA TYR A 355 -9.38 -5.73 -12.72
C TYR A 355 -10.09 -6.60 -13.76
N ALA A 356 -9.62 -7.83 -14.03
CA ALA A 356 -10.03 -8.63 -15.20
C ALA A 356 -11.54 -8.70 -15.43
N GLU A 357 -12.35 -8.72 -14.37
CA GLU A 357 -13.82 -8.75 -14.46
C GLU A 357 -14.53 -7.76 -13.53
N CYS A 358 -13.87 -6.67 -13.16
CA CYS A 358 -14.56 -5.66 -12.38
C CYS A 358 -15.68 -4.97 -13.18
N GLU A 359 -16.53 -4.22 -12.48
CA GLU A 359 -17.48 -3.33 -13.13
C GLU A 359 -16.71 -2.26 -13.93
N ARG A 360 -17.15 -2.00 -15.16
CA ARG A 360 -16.51 -1.06 -16.08
C ARG A 360 -17.52 -0.42 -17.01
N GLU A 361 -17.25 0.80 -17.45
CA GLU A 361 -18.05 1.54 -18.42
C GLU A 361 -17.15 2.35 -19.37
N PRO A 362 -17.58 2.62 -20.62
CA PRO A 362 -16.85 3.51 -21.51
C PRO A 362 -16.67 4.90 -20.89
N PHE A 363 -15.48 5.48 -21.02
CA PHE A 363 -15.25 6.87 -20.65
C PHE A 363 -15.67 7.78 -21.80
N GLU A 364 -16.54 8.75 -21.51
CA GLU A 364 -16.91 9.78 -22.48
C GLU A 364 -15.76 10.79 -22.61
N ASN A 365 -15.03 10.73 -23.73
CA ASN A 365 -13.93 11.64 -24.00
C ASN A 365 -14.47 13.08 -24.19
N PRO A 366 -14.10 14.05 -23.33
CA PRO A 366 -14.62 15.42 -23.42
C PRO A 366 -13.97 16.23 -24.55
N PHE A 367 -12.88 15.73 -25.12
CA PHE A 367 -12.15 16.42 -26.18
C PHE A 367 -12.69 16.03 -27.55
N LYS A 368 -12.56 16.93 -28.53
CA LYS A 368 -12.94 16.64 -29.93
C LYS A 368 -11.76 16.03 -30.68
N PRO A 369 -11.99 15.20 -31.72
CA PRO A 369 -10.93 14.78 -32.62
C PRO A 369 -10.15 16.00 -33.15
N GLY A 370 -8.82 15.97 -33.01
CA GLY A 370 -7.92 17.09 -33.35
C GLY A 370 -7.41 17.88 -32.14
N ASP A 371 -8.03 17.76 -30.96
CA ASP A 371 -7.46 18.27 -29.72
C ASP A 371 -6.24 17.44 -29.31
N PRO A 372 -5.11 18.05 -28.87
CA PRO A 372 -3.93 17.32 -28.39
C PRO A 372 -4.23 16.29 -27.29
N ALA A 373 -5.22 16.55 -26.43
CA ALA A 373 -5.62 15.66 -25.34
C ALA A 373 -6.56 14.53 -25.79
N TYR A 374 -7.15 14.60 -27.00
CA TYR A 374 -8.11 13.60 -27.48
C TYR A 374 -7.55 12.18 -27.42
N LYS A 375 -6.34 11.98 -27.96
CA LYS A 375 -5.69 10.67 -28.04
C LYS A 375 -5.42 10.04 -26.67
N LYS A 376 -5.20 10.86 -25.63
CA LYS A 376 -4.95 10.38 -24.26
C LYS A 376 -6.17 9.66 -23.68
N TYR A 377 -7.37 10.10 -24.06
CA TYR A 377 -8.65 9.62 -23.53
C TYR A 377 -9.49 8.81 -24.54
N GLU A 378 -9.01 8.67 -25.77
CA GLU A 378 -9.67 7.87 -26.80
C GLU A 378 -9.82 6.41 -26.38
N GLY A 379 -11.04 5.89 -26.45
CA GLY A 379 -11.36 4.49 -26.14
C GLY A 379 -11.12 4.07 -24.68
N ARG A 380 -10.94 5.02 -23.75
CA ARG A 380 -10.69 4.69 -22.34
C ARG A 380 -11.93 4.11 -21.67
N THR A 381 -11.67 3.34 -20.62
CA THR A 381 -12.68 2.68 -19.79
C THR A 381 -12.55 3.18 -18.36
N VAL A 382 -13.67 3.47 -17.71
CA VAL A 382 -13.72 3.76 -16.27
C VAL A 382 -13.86 2.44 -15.51
N TYR A 383 -12.94 2.19 -14.57
CA TYR A 383 -12.93 1.00 -13.72
C TYR A 383 -13.57 1.28 -12.37
N ARG A 384 -14.42 0.36 -11.90
CA ARG A 384 -15.18 0.47 -10.65
C ARG A 384 -15.08 -0.81 -9.82
N ALA A 385 -13.86 -1.20 -9.45
CA ALA A 385 -13.58 -2.41 -8.65
C ALA A 385 -14.42 -2.53 -7.37
N TYR A 386 -14.75 -1.40 -6.77
CA TYR A 386 -15.54 -1.30 -5.54
C TYR A 386 -17.03 -1.62 -5.67
N LYS A 387 -17.55 -1.83 -6.89
CA LYS A 387 -18.92 -2.32 -7.12
C LYS A 387 -19.09 -3.81 -6.81
N ARG A 388 -18.02 -4.50 -6.40
CA ARG A 388 -18.05 -5.89 -5.89
C ARG A 388 -18.61 -6.91 -6.89
N LYS A 389 -18.39 -6.70 -8.18
CA LYS A 389 -18.58 -7.74 -9.21
C LYS A 389 -17.61 -8.91 -9.02
N THR A 390 -16.48 -8.65 -8.37
CA THR A 390 -15.46 -9.63 -8.03
C THR A 390 -15.09 -9.58 -6.55
N ASP A 391 -14.69 -10.72 -5.99
CA ASP A 391 -13.97 -10.84 -4.72
C ASP A 391 -12.56 -11.38 -4.99
N TRP A 392 -11.53 -10.80 -4.36
CA TRP A 392 -10.15 -11.28 -4.43
C TRP A 392 -9.91 -12.29 -3.32
N VAL A 393 -9.72 -13.56 -3.68
CA VAL A 393 -9.76 -14.69 -2.76
C VAL A 393 -8.38 -15.01 -2.19
N GLU A 394 -7.36 -15.05 -3.05
CA GLU A 394 -6.02 -15.51 -2.66
C GLU A 394 -4.96 -14.92 -3.61
N LEU A 395 -3.79 -14.53 -3.07
CA LEU A 395 -2.56 -14.34 -3.84
C LEU A 395 -1.76 -15.64 -3.83
N LEU A 396 -1.64 -16.29 -4.98
CA LEU A 396 -0.94 -17.57 -5.13
C LEU A 396 0.58 -17.42 -5.08
N GLY A 397 1.09 -16.30 -5.60
CA GLY A 397 2.51 -15.99 -5.70
C GLY A 397 2.79 -15.18 -6.97
N PHE A 398 3.98 -15.33 -7.53
CA PHE A 398 4.44 -14.55 -8.68
C PHE A 398 4.88 -15.45 -9.84
N VAL A 399 4.52 -15.03 -11.05
CA VAL A 399 4.78 -15.74 -12.31
C VAL A 399 5.54 -14.83 -13.27
N MET A 400 6.41 -15.41 -14.10
CA MET A 400 7.18 -14.63 -15.06
C MET A 400 6.44 -14.57 -16.41
N PRO A 401 6.30 -13.39 -17.03
CA PRO A 401 6.00 -13.31 -18.45
C PRO A 401 6.99 -14.14 -19.27
N LYS A 402 6.52 -14.85 -20.30
CA LYS A 402 7.34 -15.69 -21.18
C LYS A 402 8.51 -14.93 -21.79
N ALA A 403 8.30 -13.67 -22.15
CA ALA A 403 9.34 -12.80 -22.72
C ALA A 403 10.44 -12.42 -21.71
N LYS A 404 10.20 -12.60 -20.41
CA LYS A 404 11.12 -12.21 -19.33
C LYS A 404 11.65 -13.41 -18.52
N ALA A 405 11.07 -14.60 -18.71
CA ALA A 405 11.43 -15.79 -17.95
C ALA A 405 12.75 -16.38 -18.46
N ASP A 406 13.66 -16.73 -17.55
CA ASP A 406 14.80 -17.58 -17.87
C ASP A 406 14.33 -19.03 -18.04
N THR A 407 13.95 -19.37 -19.27
CA THR A 407 13.43 -20.70 -19.62
C THR A 407 14.51 -21.79 -19.67
N GLY A 408 15.79 -21.43 -19.76
CA GLY A 408 16.90 -22.37 -19.87
C GLY A 408 17.33 -22.92 -18.52
N SER A 409 17.51 -22.04 -17.52
CA SER A 409 18.10 -22.42 -16.23
C SER A 409 17.10 -23.07 -15.27
N PHE A 410 15.80 -22.93 -15.54
CA PHE A 410 14.78 -23.07 -14.50
C PHE A 410 13.65 -24.06 -14.84
N ALA A 411 13.66 -24.72 -16.00
CA ALA A 411 12.58 -25.64 -16.39
C ALA A 411 11.18 -25.00 -16.29
N ALA A 412 11.08 -23.75 -16.73
CA ALA A 412 9.83 -23.01 -16.75
C ALA A 412 8.92 -23.54 -17.86
N VAL A 413 7.63 -23.75 -17.56
CA VAL A 413 6.60 -24.19 -18.51
C VAL A 413 5.47 -23.17 -18.58
N PRO A 414 4.78 -23.04 -19.74
CA PRO A 414 3.62 -22.16 -19.83
C PRO A 414 2.53 -22.58 -18.84
N LEU A 415 1.90 -21.63 -18.16
CA LEU A 415 0.77 -21.92 -17.25
C LEU A 415 -0.37 -22.65 -17.99
N SER A 416 -0.60 -22.30 -19.25
CA SER A 416 -1.60 -22.94 -20.11
C SER A 416 -1.32 -24.41 -20.40
N SER A 417 -0.08 -24.89 -20.20
CA SER A 417 0.26 -26.31 -20.34
C SER A 417 -0.09 -27.14 -19.11
N ILE A 418 -0.49 -26.50 -18.01
CA ILE A 418 -0.89 -27.17 -16.78
C ILE A 418 -2.34 -27.69 -16.93
N PRO A 419 -2.59 -29.01 -16.79
CA PRO A 419 -3.92 -29.57 -16.98
C PRO A 419 -5.00 -28.90 -16.12
N GLY A 420 -6.14 -28.56 -16.74
CA GLY A 420 -7.29 -27.92 -16.07
C GLY A 420 -7.12 -26.42 -15.76
N VAL A 421 -5.92 -25.86 -15.95
CA VAL A 421 -5.67 -24.44 -15.67
C VAL A 421 -6.16 -23.53 -16.80
N SER A 422 -6.05 -23.96 -18.06
CA SER A 422 -6.48 -23.17 -19.22
C SER A 422 -7.96 -22.80 -19.18
N GLU A 423 -8.81 -23.66 -18.60
CA GLU A 423 -10.26 -23.43 -18.46
C GLU A 423 -10.61 -22.38 -17.40
N THR A 424 -9.68 -22.11 -16.49
CA THR A 424 -9.89 -21.22 -15.34
C THR A 424 -9.00 -19.99 -15.37
N PHE A 425 -8.11 -19.86 -16.35
CA PHE A 425 -7.27 -18.69 -16.53
C PHE A 425 -7.97 -17.59 -17.34
N ARG A 426 -7.92 -16.36 -16.81
CA ARG A 426 -8.41 -15.15 -17.49
C ARG A 426 -7.26 -14.15 -17.55
N PRO A 427 -6.67 -13.87 -18.72
CA PRO A 427 -5.49 -13.01 -18.83
C PRO A 427 -5.75 -11.56 -18.39
N GLY A 428 -6.99 -11.07 -18.51
CA GLY A 428 -7.30 -9.66 -18.27
C GLY A 428 -6.74 -8.76 -19.36
N GLU A 429 -6.50 -7.49 -19.02
CA GLU A 429 -6.10 -6.42 -19.96
C GLU A 429 -4.62 -6.02 -19.80
N LYS A 430 -3.85 -6.70 -18.94
CA LYS A 430 -2.43 -6.38 -18.73
C LYS A 430 -1.56 -6.88 -19.87
N ALA A 431 -0.52 -6.12 -20.19
CA ALA A 431 0.53 -6.56 -21.10
C ALA A 431 1.16 -7.87 -20.58
N ASP A 432 1.51 -8.75 -21.52
CA ASP A 432 2.12 -10.07 -21.29
C ASP A 432 1.31 -11.06 -20.42
N ALA A 433 0.07 -10.74 -20.07
CA ALA A 433 -0.75 -11.59 -19.20
C ALA A 433 -1.19 -12.91 -19.88
N THR A 434 -1.13 -13.01 -21.20
CA THR A 434 -1.56 -14.21 -21.95
C THR A 434 -0.50 -15.30 -22.01
N ALA A 435 0.78 -14.96 -21.77
CA ALA A 435 1.91 -15.86 -21.90
C ALA A 435 2.75 -15.81 -20.63
N ILE A 436 2.29 -16.49 -19.58
CA ILE A 436 2.97 -16.56 -18.29
C ILE A 436 3.54 -17.96 -18.02
N MET A 437 4.66 -17.98 -17.31
CA MET A 437 5.47 -19.16 -17.03
C MET A 437 5.42 -19.51 -15.55
N VAL A 438 5.33 -20.81 -15.27
CA VAL A 438 5.42 -21.41 -13.94
C VAL A 438 6.54 -22.44 -13.89
N ARG A 439 6.93 -22.84 -12.68
CA ARG A 439 7.92 -23.90 -12.47
C ARG A 439 7.19 -25.24 -12.30
N LYS A 440 7.70 -26.31 -12.92
CA LYS A 440 7.11 -27.64 -12.74
C LYS A 440 7.50 -28.25 -11.38
#